data_AF-A0A398AYK9-F1
#
_entry.id   AF-A0A398AYK9-F1
#
_cell.length_a   1.000
_cell.length_b   1.000
_cell.length_c   1.000
_cell.angle_alpha   90.00
_cell.angle_beta   90.00
_cell.angle_gamma   90.00
#
_symmetry.space_group_name_H-M   'P 1'
#
loop_
_entity.id
_entity.type
_entity.pdbx_description
1 polymer ?
#
loop_
_entity_poly.entity_id
_entity_poly.type
_entity_poly.pdbx_seq_one_letter_code
_entity_poly.pdbx_strand_id
1 'polypeptide(L)'
;MLKMANIELIRKLHFKEGRSIRQLAKDLGHARQTIRKALESPEFPTYSRKAPYAKHSVGPFIPIIIQWLISDRTAPIKQRHTAAQIYRRLMKEHGLA
;
A
#
# COMPACT_ATOMS: atom_id res chain seq x y z
N MET A 1 9.01 -8.50 -14.06
CA MET A 1 8.44 -9.00 -12.79
C MET A 1 8.03 -10.44 -13.00
N LEU A 2 8.47 -11.39 -12.16
CA LEU A 2 8.07 -12.80 -12.31
C LEU A 2 6.60 -12.95 -11.90
N LYS A 3 5.82 -13.69 -12.68
CA LYS A 3 4.45 -14.09 -12.30
C LYS A 3 4.51 -15.15 -11.19
N MET A 4 3.47 -15.23 -10.36
CA MET A 4 3.39 -16.15 -9.21
C MET A 4 3.65 -17.61 -9.59
N ALA A 5 3.05 -18.06 -10.70
CA ALA A 5 3.27 -19.41 -11.24
C ALA A 5 4.75 -19.71 -11.51
N ASN A 6 5.55 -18.71 -11.90
CA ASN A 6 6.96 -18.90 -12.19
C ASN A 6 7.80 -19.06 -10.91
N ILE A 7 7.44 -18.38 -9.82
CA ILE A 7 8.16 -18.48 -8.53
C ILE A 7 7.93 -19.86 -7.91
N GLU A 8 6.68 -20.33 -7.90
CA GLU A 8 6.33 -21.66 -7.39
C GLU A 8 6.99 -22.78 -8.21
N LEU A 9 7.01 -22.63 -9.54
CA LEU A 9 7.70 -23.55 -10.43
C LEU A 9 9.20 -23.60 -10.12
N ILE A 10 9.87 -22.45 -10.00
CA ILE A 10 11.30 -22.38 -9.64
C ILE A 10 11.57 -23.10 -8.32
N ARG A 11 10.75 -22.86 -7.29
CA ARG A 11 10.90 -23.52 -5.98
C ARG A 11 10.68 -25.02 -6.07
N LYS A 12 9.64 -25.47 -6.78
CA LYS A 12 9.36 -26.90 -6.99
C LYS A 12 10.53 -27.60 -7.66
N LEU A 13 11.05 -27.04 -8.75
CA LEU A 13 12.16 -27.61 -9.51
C LEU A 13 13.48 -27.61 -8.70
N HIS A 14 13.71 -26.62 -7.84
CA HIS A 14 14.92 -26.57 -7.01
C HIS A 14 14.83 -27.50 -5.78
N PHE A 15 13.75 -27.42 -5.00
CA PHE A 15 13.63 -28.13 -3.72
C PHE A 15 13.12 -29.58 -3.87
N LYS A 16 12.27 -29.88 -4.86
CA LYS A 16 11.77 -31.26 -5.07
C LYS A 16 12.60 -32.04 -6.09
N GLU A 17 13.03 -31.39 -7.17
CA GLU A 17 13.78 -32.05 -8.26
C GLU A 17 15.30 -31.86 -8.17
N GLY A 18 15.80 -31.06 -7.21
CA GLY A 18 17.25 -30.88 -6.98
C GLY A 18 17.98 -30.15 -8.11
N ARG A 19 17.27 -29.46 -9.01
CA ARG A 19 17.89 -28.77 -10.14
C ARG A 19 18.74 -27.59 -9.69
N SER A 20 19.92 -27.44 -10.30
CA SER A 20 20.81 -26.32 -10.01
C SER A 20 20.27 -24.99 -10.55
N ILE A 21 20.62 -23.88 -9.91
CA ILE A 21 20.29 -22.51 -10.37
C ILE A 21 20.75 -22.28 -11.83
N ARG A 22 21.86 -22.91 -12.25
CA ARG A 22 22.37 -22.79 -13.63
C ARG A 22 21.44 -23.47 -14.65
N GLN A 23 20.92 -24.65 -14.32
CA GLN A 23 19.96 -25.36 -15.17
C GLN A 23 18.64 -24.58 -15.24
N LEU A 24 18.12 -24.12 -14.10
CA LEU A 24 16.90 -23.31 -14.05
C LEU A 24 17.00 -22.02 -14.88
N ALA A 25 18.16 -21.38 -14.90
CA ALA A 25 18.39 -20.18 -15.72
C ALA A 25 18.35 -20.48 -17.22
N LYS A 26 18.81 -21.67 -17.63
CA LYS A 26 18.79 -22.12 -19.02
C LYS A 26 17.39 -22.55 -19.44
N ASP A 27 16.70 -23.30 -18.59
CA ASP A 27 15.38 -23.88 -18.86
C ASP A 27 14.26 -22.81 -18.87
N LEU A 28 14.31 -21.85 -17.93
CA LEU A 28 13.27 -20.83 -17.75
C LEU A 28 13.63 -19.47 -18.39
N GLY A 29 14.85 -19.31 -18.91
CA GLY A 29 15.31 -18.06 -19.52
C GLY A 29 15.40 -16.87 -18.55
N HIS A 30 15.41 -17.12 -17.24
CA HIS A 30 15.51 -16.07 -16.22
C HIS A 30 16.97 -15.90 -15.75
N ALA A 31 17.35 -14.65 -15.45
CA ALA A 31 18.67 -14.38 -14.91
C ALA A 31 18.88 -15.11 -13.57
N ARG A 32 20.11 -15.58 -13.34
CA ARG A 32 20.48 -16.32 -12.11
C ARG A 32 20.16 -15.52 -10.83
N GLN A 33 20.29 -14.19 -10.89
CA GLN A 33 19.93 -13.30 -9.78
C GLN A 33 18.43 -13.31 -9.47
N THR A 34 17.58 -13.40 -10.50
CA THR A 34 16.13 -13.49 -10.33
C THR A 34 15.71 -14.83 -9.72
N ILE A 35 16.35 -15.91 -10.14
CA ILE A 35 16.12 -17.25 -9.57
C ILE A 35 16.55 -17.29 -8.10
N ARG A 36 17.72 -16.72 -7.77
CA ARG A 36 18.18 -16.62 -6.38
C ARG A 36 17.18 -15.84 -5.52
N LYS A 37 16.71 -14.68 -5.99
CA LYS A 37 15.66 -13.91 -5.31
C LYS A 37 14.35 -14.69 -5.10
N ALA A 38 13.95 -15.51 -6.09
CA ALA A 38 12.75 -16.34 -6.00
C ALA A 38 12.90 -17.50 -4.99
N LEU A 39 14.12 -17.97 -4.74
CA LEU A 39 14.44 -18.99 -3.74
C LEU A 39 14.61 -18.40 -2.33
N GLU A 40 15.19 -17.20 -2.21
CA GLU A 40 15.46 -16.54 -0.91
C GLU A 40 14.23 -15.93 -0.26
N SER A 41 13.33 -15.34 -1.05
CA SER A 41 12.15 -14.69 -0.50
C SER A 41 11.08 -15.75 -0.25
N PRO A 42 10.64 -16.04 0.98
CA PRO A 42 9.55 -16.99 1.25
C PRO A 42 8.20 -16.39 0.87
N GLU A 43 8.06 -15.09 1.08
CA GLU A 43 6.85 -14.31 0.83
C GLU A 43 6.80 -13.79 -0.60
N PHE A 44 5.58 -13.64 -1.10
CA PHE A 44 5.36 -13.06 -2.41
C PHE A 44 5.67 -11.56 -2.37
N PRO A 45 6.22 -10.98 -3.45
CA PRO A 45 6.34 -9.53 -3.55
C PRO A 45 4.94 -8.92 -3.56
N THR A 46 4.44 -8.56 -2.39
CA THR A 46 3.22 -7.78 -2.24
C THR A 46 3.57 -6.33 -2.53
N TYR A 47 2.69 -5.64 -3.25
CA TYR A 47 2.85 -4.22 -3.45
C TYR A 47 2.59 -3.51 -2.12
N SER A 48 3.67 -3.21 -1.40
CA SER A 48 3.64 -2.38 -0.19
C SER A 48 4.24 -1.02 -0.52
N ARG A 49 3.48 0.04 -0.28
CA ARG A 49 4.00 1.40 -0.36
C ARG A 49 4.87 1.65 0.87
N LYS A 50 6.13 2.06 0.65
CA LYS A 50 7.06 2.38 1.75
C LYS A 50 6.64 3.59 2.58
N ALA A 51 5.86 4.50 1.99
CA ALA A 51 5.33 5.68 2.67
C ALA A 51 3.85 5.87 2.35
N PRO A 52 3.05 6.36 3.32
CA PRO A 52 1.69 6.80 3.05
C PRO A 52 1.70 7.96 2.04
N TYR A 53 0.63 8.07 1.25
CA TYR A 53 0.47 9.17 0.29
C TYR A 53 0.46 10.51 1.03
N ALA A 54 1.23 11.49 0.54
CA ALA A 54 1.23 12.83 1.10
C ALA A 54 -0.11 13.51 0.79
N LYS A 55 -0.89 13.77 1.84
CA LYS A 55 -2.18 14.47 1.74
C LYS A 55 -1.91 15.97 1.62
N HIS A 56 -1.48 16.45 0.46
CA HIS A 56 -1.01 17.84 0.29
C HIS A 56 -2.10 18.90 0.60
N SER A 57 -3.35 18.69 0.18
CA SER A 57 -4.41 19.70 0.35
C SER A 57 -5.17 19.59 1.68
N VAL A 58 -5.42 18.37 2.15
CA VAL A 58 -6.20 18.14 3.38
C VAL A 58 -5.32 17.96 4.61
N GLY A 59 -4.05 17.56 4.43
CA GLY A 59 -3.11 17.20 5.48
C GLY A 59 -3.03 18.20 6.64
N PRO A 60 -2.87 19.51 6.38
CA PRO A 60 -2.80 20.53 7.43
C PRO A 60 -4.09 20.68 8.23
N PHE A 61 -5.24 20.36 7.63
CA PHE A 61 -6.56 20.56 8.22
C PHE A 61 -7.11 19.32 8.94
N ILE A 62 -6.44 18.16 8.84
CA ILE A 62 -6.87 16.92 9.50
C ILE A 62 -7.09 17.10 11.00
N PRO A 63 -6.19 17.75 11.78
CA PRO A 63 -6.39 17.91 13.22
C PRO A 63 -7.66 18.73 13.54
N ILE A 64 -7.93 19.77 12.75
CA ILE A 64 -9.10 20.65 12.91
C ILE A 64 -10.39 19.89 12.61
N ILE A 65 -10.42 19.13 11.52
CA ILE A 65 -11.56 18.28 11.15
C ILE A 65 -11.84 17.26 12.25
N ILE A 66 -10.80 16.62 12.78
CA ILE A 66 -10.94 15.64 13.87
C ILE A 66 -11.55 16.30 15.11
N GLN A 67 -11.08 17.49 15.48
CA GLN A 67 -11.62 18.22 16.63
C GLN A 67 -13.11 18.51 16.47
N TRP A 68 -13.55 19.00 15.30
CA TRP A 68 -14.96 19.26 15.03
C TRP A 68 -15.80 17.98 15.05
N LEU A 69 -15.31 16.89 14.46
CA LEU A 69 -16.00 15.60 14.49
C LEU A 69 -16.13 15.03 15.91
N ILE A 70 -15.15 15.27 16.79
CA ILE A 70 -15.23 14.87 18.20
C ILE A 70 -16.31 15.70 18.92
N SER A 71 -16.33 17.01 18.71
CA SER A 71 -17.36 17.90 19.27
C SER A 71 -18.77 17.55 18.78
N ASP A 72 -18.90 17.12 17.52
CA ASP A 72 -20.19 16.72 16.94
C ASP A 72 -20.78 15.45 17.57
N ARG A 73 -19.95 14.58 18.16
CA ARG A 73 -20.46 13.36 18.83
C ARG A 73 -21.34 13.69 20.01
N THR A 74 -20.98 14.73 20.78
CA THR A 74 -21.70 15.17 21.97
C THR A 74 -22.75 16.24 21.65
N ALA A 75 -22.70 16.84 20.46
CA ALA A 75 -23.67 17.85 20.03
C ALA A 75 -25.06 17.26 19.72
N PRO A 76 -26.14 18.03 19.96
CA PRO A 76 -27.48 17.72 19.49
C PRO A 76 -27.52 17.50 17.97
N ILE A 77 -28.42 16.63 17.50
CA ILE A 77 -28.50 16.20 16.08
C ILE A 77 -28.54 17.39 15.10
N LYS A 78 -29.22 18.49 15.46
CA LYS A 78 -29.33 19.70 14.62
C LYS A 78 -28.05 20.55 14.55
N GLN A 79 -27.10 20.36 15.47
CA GLN A 79 -25.84 21.10 15.56
C GLN A 79 -24.64 20.29 15.04
N ARG A 80 -24.84 19.02 14.68
CA ARG A 80 -23.79 18.18 14.10
C ARG A 80 -23.46 18.67 12.70
N HIS A 81 -22.18 18.84 12.41
CA HIS A 81 -21.76 19.27 11.09
C HIS A 81 -21.85 18.11 10.11
N THR A 82 -22.40 18.41 8.93
CA THR A 82 -22.25 17.54 7.76
C THR A 82 -20.89 17.78 7.11
N ALA A 83 -20.42 16.82 6.30
CA ALA A 83 -19.16 16.98 5.54
C ALA A 83 -19.14 18.30 4.72
N ALA A 84 -20.29 18.69 4.15
CA ALA A 84 -20.43 19.94 3.41
C ALA A 84 -20.28 21.19 4.31
N GLN A 85 -20.79 21.16 5.55
CA GLN A 85 -20.59 22.26 6.51
C GLN A 85 -19.16 22.36 7.00
N ILE A 86 -18.51 21.22 7.28
CA ILE A 86 -17.09 21.17 7.62
C ILE A 86 -16.26 21.81 6.49
N TYR A 87 -16.53 21.45 5.24
CA TYR A 87 -15.84 22.04 4.09
C TYR A 87 -16.07 23.55 3.96
N ARG A 88 -17.32 24.02 4.04
CA ARG A 88 -17.63 25.46 4.00
C ARG A 88 -16.95 26.23 5.14
N ARG A 89 -16.89 25.64 6.34
CA ARG A 89 -16.24 26.22 7.50
C ARG A 89 -14.73 26.27 7.32
N LEU A 90 -14.11 25.21 6.81
CA LEU A 90 -12.69 25.19 6.45
C LEU A 90 -12.35 26.25 5.40
N MET A 91 -13.16 26.40 4.34
CA MET A 91 -12.94 27.45 3.35
C MET A 91 -13.04 28.85 3.98
N LYS A 92 -14.02 29.08 4.85
CA LYS A 92 -14.28 30.39 5.45
C LYS A 92 -13.25 30.78 6.52
N GLU A 93 -12.91 29.87 7.42
CA GLU A 93 -12.04 30.14 8.58
C GLU A 93 -10.56 29.95 8.28
N HIS A 94 -10.22 29.04 7.35
CA HIS A 94 -8.85 28.63 7.10
C HIS A 94 -8.38 28.80 5.65
N GLY A 95 -9.22 29.37 4.77
CA GLY A 95 -8.81 29.73 3.41
C GLY A 95 -8.33 28.54 2.58
N LEU A 96 -9.04 27.41 2.68
CA LEU A 96 -8.73 26.19 1.92
C LEU A 96 -8.90 26.49 0.41
N ALA A 97 -7.77 26.75 -0.28
CA ALA A 97 -7.68 27.01 -1.71
C ALA A 97 -7.44 25.72 -2.52
#